data_AF-A0A3S1ETG7-F1
#
_entry.id   AF-A0A3S1ETG7-F1
#
_cell.length_a   1.000
_cell.length_b   1.000
_cell.length_c   1.000
_cell.angle_alpha   90.00
_cell.angle_beta   90.00
_cell.angle_gamma   90.00
#
_symmetry.space_group_name_H-M   'P 1'
#
loop_
_entity.id
_entity.type
_entity.pdbx_description
1 polymer ?
#
loop_
_entity_poly.entity_id
_entity_poly.type
_entity_poly.pdbx_seq_one_letter_code
_entity_poly.pdbx_strand_id
1 'polypeptide(L)' 'TNLVLIDGVAFTRLDSFVAVMAELGWPWRAAKTLLLLPRPLGDWLYERVARNRYALFGRKDSCEVPSPELRERFLD' A
#
# COMPACT_ATOMS: atom_id res chain seq x y z
N THR A 1 -7.37 -2.13 5.57
CA THR A 1 -7.30 -0.77 5.01
C THR A 1 -5.89 -0.25 5.13
N ASN A 2 -5.41 0.46 4.11
CA ASN A 2 -4.12 1.14 4.07
C ASN A 2 -4.34 2.64 3.77
N LEU A 3 -3.38 3.47 4.19
CA LEU A 3 -3.37 4.93 4.07
C LEU A 3 -1.94 5.37 3.76
N VAL A 4 -1.78 6.33 2.87
CA VAL A 4 -0.52 7.05 2.66
C VAL A 4 -0.80 8.55 2.61
N LEU A 5 0.13 9.35 3.11
CA LEU A 5 0.14 10.81 3.03
C LEU A 5 1.30 11.24 2.15
N ILE A 6 1.02 11.96 1.07
CA ILE A 6 2.03 12.54 0.18
C ILE A 6 1.68 14.02 0.04
N ASP A 7 2.61 14.90 0.39
CA ASP A 7 2.44 16.36 0.35
C ASP A 7 1.15 16.86 1.03
N GLY A 8 0.76 16.23 2.15
CA GLY A 8 -0.45 16.57 2.91
C GLY A 8 -1.75 15.98 2.34
N VAL A 9 -1.69 15.25 1.22
CA VAL A 9 -2.86 14.58 0.61
C VAL A 9 -2.94 13.13 1.07
N ALA A 10 -4.09 12.74 1.59
CA ALA A 10 -4.37 11.38 2.02
C ALA A 10 -4.91 10.52 0.87
N PHE A 11 -4.26 9.39 0.61
CA PHE A 11 -4.72 8.36 -0.33
C PHE A 11 -5.03 7.07 0.42
N THR A 12 -6.07 6.35 0.01
CA THR A 12 -6.49 5.10 0.65
C THR A 12 -6.71 3.99 -0.38
N ARG A 13 -6.81 2.74 0.08
CA ARG A 13 -7.14 1.57 -0.76
C ARG A 13 -6.22 1.46 -1.98
N LEU A 14 -6.76 1.21 -3.17
CA LEU A 14 -5.98 1.10 -4.41
C LEU A 14 -5.23 2.39 -4.72
N ASP A 15 -5.82 3.56 -4.45
CA ASP A 15 -5.19 4.86 -4.72
C ASP A 15 -3.92 5.03 -3.89
N SER A 16 -3.91 4.58 -2.63
CA SER A 16 -2.70 4.61 -1.80
C SER A 16 -1.57 3.76 -2.37
N PHE A 17 -1.89 2.60 -2.93
CA PHE A 17 -0.90 1.73 -3.56
C PHE A 17 -0.32 2.39 -4.81
N VAL A 18 -1.17 2.93 -5.69
CA VAL A 18 -0.73 3.63 -6.90
C VAL A 18 0.09 4.87 -6.56
N ALA A 19 -0.31 5.62 -5.54
CA ALA A 19 0.39 6.81 -5.07
C ALA A 19 1.81 6.48 -4.60
N VAL A 20 1.98 5.46 -3.76
CA VAL A 20 3.31 5.00 -3.34
C VAL A 20 4.13 4.54 -4.55
N MET A 21 3.59 3.68 -5.42
CA MET A 21 4.32 3.18 -6.60
C MET A 21 4.76 4.30 -7.54
N ALA A 22 4.03 5.41 -7.59
CA ALA A 22 4.40 6.57 -8.39
C ALA A 22 5.67 7.27 -7.87
N GLU A 23 5.86 7.33 -6.55
CA GLU A 23 7.03 7.92 -5.90
C GLU A 23 8.31 7.10 -6.10
N LEU A 24 8.18 5.78 -6.33
CA LEU A 24 9.33 4.90 -6.54
C LEU A 24 10.00 5.05 -7.93
N GLY A 25 9.44 5.83 -8.85
CA GLY A 25 10.02 6.01 -10.19
C GLY A 25 9.72 4.87 -11.18
N TRP A 26 10.40 4.83 -12.33
CA TRP A 26 10.26 3.73 -13.30
C TRP A 26 11.01 2.48 -12.79
N PRO A 27 10.45 1.26 -12.93
CA PRO A 27 9.24 0.92 -13.68
C PRO A 27 7.92 0.99 -12.88
N TRP A 28 7.99 1.20 -11.57
CA TRP A 28 6.84 1.16 -10.66
C TRP A 28 5.75 2.19 -10.97
N ARG A 29 6.11 3.33 -11.57
CA ARG A 29 5.17 4.32 -12.11
C ARG A 29 4.14 3.75 -13.09
N ALA A 30 4.42 2.60 -13.74
CA ALA A 30 3.45 1.91 -14.58
C ALA A 30 2.18 1.46 -13.84
N ALA A 31 2.24 1.33 -12.50
CA ALA A 31 1.08 1.02 -11.67
C ALA A 31 -0.05 2.07 -11.80
N LYS A 32 0.23 3.28 -12.28
CA LYS A 32 -0.79 4.29 -12.60
C LYS A 32 -1.82 3.81 -13.62
N THR A 33 -1.47 2.84 -14.47
CA THR A 33 -2.42 2.20 -15.40
C THR A 33 -3.60 1.54 -14.69
N LEU A 34 -3.45 1.14 -13.42
CA LEU A 34 -4.56 0.60 -12.61
C LEU A 34 -5.66 1.64 -12.37
N LEU A 35 -5.38 2.94 -12.46
CA LEU A 35 -6.39 4.00 -12.36
C LEU A 35 -7.29 4.10 -13.60
N LEU A 36 -6.91 3.48 -14.72
CA LEU A 36 -7.77 3.37 -15.91
C LEU A 36 -8.91 2.37 -15.70
N LEU A 37 -8.79 1.49 -14.70
CA LEU A 37 -9.85 0.55 -14.37
C LEU A 37 -11.06 1.29 -13.77
N PRO A 38 -12.29 0.87 -14.09
CA PRO A 38 -13.48 1.41 -13.43
C PRO A 38 -13.36 1.28 -11.91
N ARG A 39 -13.73 2.33 -11.17
CA ARG A 39 -13.65 2.35 -9.69
C ARG A 39 -14.22 1.10 -9.01
N PRO A 40 -15.41 0.57 -9.40
CA PRO A 40 -15.97 -0.62 -8.77
C PRO A 40 -15.05 -1.85 -8.89
N LEU A 41 -14.34 -1.98 -10.02
CA LEU A 41 -13.42 -3.09 -10.26
C LEU A 41 -12.14 -2.93 -9.42
N GLY A 42 -11.61 -1.71 -9.33
CA GLY A 42 -10.45 -1.40 -8.48
C GLY A 42 -10.73 -1.66 -7.01
N ASP A 43 -11.88 -1.22 -6.52
CA ASP A 43 -12.34 -1.49 -5.16
C ASP A 43 -12.54 -2.98 -4.90
N TRP A 44 -13.20 -3.70 -5.81
CA TRP A 44 -13.39 -5.15 -5.71
C TRP A 44 -12.06 -5.88 -5.64
N LEU A 45 -11.11 -5.55 -6.52
CA LEU A 45 -9.78 -6.17 -6.55
C LEU A 45 -9.03 -5.93 -5.24
N TYR A 46 -9.01 -4.68 -4.77
CA TYR A 46 -8.39 -4.31 -3.50
C TYR A 46 -9.02 -5.08 -2.33
N GLU A 47 -10.35 -5.17 -2.27
CA GLU A 47 -11.05 -5.91 -1.23
C GLU A 47 -10.78 -7.42 -1.26
N ARG A 48 -10.61 -8.02 -2.44
CA ARG A 48 -10.21 -9.42 -2.56
C ARG A 48 -8.82 -9.65 -1.99
N VAL A 49 -7.85 -8.81 -2.34
CA VAL A 49 -6.48 -8.91 -1.80
C VAL A 49 -6.49 -8.65 -0.29
N ALA A 50 -7.14 -7.58 0.17
CA ALA A 50 -7.19 -7.21 1.58
C ALA A 50 -7.81 -8.31 2.45
N ARG A 51 -8.88 -8.97 1.98
CA ARG A 51 -9.51 -10.10 2.70
C ARG A 51 -8.63 -11.34 2.75
N ASN A 52 -7.82 -11.59 1.73
CA ASN A 52 -6.96 -12.77 1.66
C ASN A 52 -5.51 -12.50 2.10
N ARG A 53 -5.16 -11.27 2.51
CA ARG A 53 -3.76 -10.86 2.76
C ARG A 53 -3.00 -11.80 3.70
N TYR A 54 -3.66 -12.33 4.73
CA TYR A 54 -3.02 -13.25 5.67
C TYR A 54 -2.87 -14.67 5.14
N ALA A 55 -3.72 -15.07 4.19
CA ALA A 55 -3.55 -16.33 3.47
C ALA A 55 -2.47 -16.20 2.38
N LEU A 56 -2.35 -15.02 1.75
CA LEU A 56 -1.38 -14.75 0.67
C LEU A 56 0.04 -14.51 1.18
N PHE A 57 0.20 -13.76 2.27
CA PHE A 57 1.50 -13.33 2.79
C PHE A 57 1.87 -13.99 4.13
N GLY A 58 0.98 -14.85 4.66
CA GLY A 58 1.12 -15.42 5.99
C GLY A 58 0.76 -14.44 7.11
N ARG A 59 0.76 -14.96 8.33
CA ARG A 59 0.71 -14.17 9.57
C ARG A 59 2.09 -14.26 10.23
N LYS A 60 2.54 -13.16 10.83
CA LYS A 60 3.68 -13.21 11.75
C LYS A 60 3.15 -13.60 13.12
N ASP A 61 3.75 -14.61 13.74
CA ASP A 61 3.35 -15.12 15.06
C ASP A 61 3.90 -14.28 16.22
N SER A 62 4.88 -13.41 15.94
CA SER A 62 5.48 -12.50 16.91
C SER A 62 5.56 -11.07 16.38
N CYS A 63 5.50 -10.10 17.31
CA CYS A 63 5.76 -8.71 17.02
C CYS A 63 7.27 -8.51 16.84
N GLU A 64 7.67 -8.04 15.66
CA GLU A 64 9.06 -7.73 15.36
C GLU A 64 9.44 -6.39 16.01
N VAL A 65 10.47 -6.41 16.86
CA VAL A 65 11.04 -5.18 17.41
C VAL A 65 11.90 -4.54 16.32
N PRO A 66 11.59 -3.31 15.87
CA PRO A 66 12.30 -2.67 14.77
C PRO A 66 13.79 -2.49 15.10
N SER A 67 14.66 -2.69 14.11
CA SER A 67 16.08 -2.36 14.24
C SER A 67 16.27 -0.87 14.53
N PRO A 68 17.41 -0.44 15.07
CA PRO A 68 17.70 0.98 15.28
C PRO A 68 17.51 1.81 14.01
N GLU A 69 17.95 1.32 12.85
CA GLU A 69 17.80 2.02 11.57
C GLU A 69 16.33 2.16 11.15
N LEU A 70 15.52 1.15 11.43
CA LEU A 70 14.10 1.20 11.10
C LEU A 70 13.36 2.14 12.06
N ARG A 71 13.79 2.24 13.31
CA ARG A 71 13.22 3.14 14.33
C ARG A 71 13.31 4.61 13.93
N GLU A 72 14.42 5.01 13.30
CA GLU A 72 14.61 6.38 12.77
C GLU A 72 13.57 6.77 11.70
N ARG A 73 12.86 5.80 11.12
CA ARG A 73 11.84 6.03 10.10
C ARG A 73 10.42 6.14 10.69
N PHE A 74 10.24 5.85 11.97
CA PHE A 74 8.97 6.03 12.67
C PHE A 74 8.87 7.43 13.28
N LEU A 75 7.64 7.94 13.36
CA LEU A 75 7.32 9.15 14.13
C LEU A 75 7.16 8.75 15.60
N ASP A 76 7.66 9.60 16.52
CA ASP A 76 7.54 9.42 17.97
C ASP A 76 6.11 9.70 18.49
#